data_AF-A0A7W8GF16-F1
#
_entry.id   AF-A0A7W8GF16-F1
#
_cell.length_a   1.000
_cell.length_b   1.000
_cell.length_c   1.000
_cell.angle_alpha   90.00
_cell.angle_beta   90.00
_cell.angle_gamma   90.00
#
_symmetry.space_group_name_H-M   'P 1'
#
loop_
_entity.id
_entity.type
_entity.pdbx_description
1 polymer ?
#
loop_
_entity_poly.entity_id
_entity_poly.type
_entity_poly.pdbx_seq_one_letter_code
_entity_poly.pdbx_strand_id
1 'polypeptide(L)'
;MRDTLRAEGHHVAGFGFWALRRRVRRQDLLVQVLTQPRDWTWLAFAPTSPHDLPPPDARLLAKVAQGLHGVTLLQWAVDDQALTFTAWPLQVTMVRGQPCLVPGAPRPAQRVLLPSAPLIADTSRWRTVPVGDLLAALVEAYYVEYVAAAEPGAFTNVDVLAQGDRRPVVVEVKRRSRTEATSGAPLTLTVTQTETLRHLRAAGCEVHVTVRVVPPGIASDPARALAEGHWRAGAAVIRPGWGETVLDLLGPVAAPTLGALREARRQALGAAPAKEDFPKASSPSLERTGGKRSGHAVREKSVRPRASSPIRRPKAPGRLTSFTFEFLSVWAPAPVRLRGQTFASVGSAFLAAQTLDDEVRQQLARVTAPGAAVRLARRAPQRPDWLTLRDTVARDVLRFAYREDRAERLIGTLPLLLADPEVFDPLLVGVQGRKGLAALTLLRGQLATRAARMAGDRCFSCVFAVPSIWPGFLGCAHPGGVEATVSCVGKAAVQGPLVRGRGILVPVTTRGGPLFERRSEEPADGT
;
A
#
# COMPACT_ATOMS: atom_id res chain seq x y z
N MET A 1 -0.63 -9.96 32.06
CA MET A 1 -0.50 -8.70 31.28
C MET A 1 -1.83 -8.25 30.70
N ARG A 2 -2.49 -9.03 29.83
CA ARG A 2 -3.84 -8.69 29.31
C ARG A 2 -4.82 -8.36 30.45
N ASP A 3 -4.88 -9.21 31.48
CA ASP A 3 -5.78 -9.00 32.63
C ASP A 3 -5.39 -7.78 33.46
N THR A 4 -4.09 -7.53 33.62
CA THR A 4 -3.57 -6.33 34.29
C THR A 4 -4.05 -5.06 33.57
N LEU A 5 -3.88 -4.98 32.25
CA LEU A 5 -4.33 -3.82 31.48
C LEU A 5 -5.86 -3.67 31.51
N ARG A 6 -6.62 -4.77 31.47
CA ARG A 6 -8.09 -4.74 31.62
C ARG A 6 -8.50 -4.22 32.99
N ALA A 7 -7.83 -4.66 34.06
CA ALA A 7 -8.07 -4.17 35.42
C ALA A 7 -7.74 -2.68 35.58
N GLU A 8 -6.79 -2.15 34.81
CA GLU A 8 -6.50 -0.71 34.68
C GLU A 8 -7.53 0.05 33.82
N GLY A 9 -8.56 -0.62 33.31
CA GLY A 9 -9.60 -0.02 32.48
C GLY A 9 -9.20 0.16 31.01
N HIS A 10 -8.07 -0.41 30.57
CA HIS A 10 -7.67 -0.36 29.17
C HIS A 10 -8.41 -1.42 28.35
N HIS A 11 -8.87 -1.02 27.16
CA HIS A 11 -9.38 -1.98 26.20
C HIS A 11 -8.21 -2.76 25.59
N VAL A 12 -8.21 -4.09 25.75
CA VAL A 12 -7.21 -5.00 25.16
C VAL A 12 -7.84 -5.66 23.95
N ALA A 13 -7.08 -5.73 22.84
CA ALA A 13 -7.54 -6.29 21.59
C ALA A 13 -8.10 -7.72 21.76
N GLY A 14 -9.26 -7.96 21.15
CA GLY A 14 -9.87 -9.28 20.97
C GLY A 14 -9.31 -10.05 19.76
N PHE A 15 -8.34 -9.50 19.05
CA PHE A 15 -7.74 -10.07 17.85
C PHE A 15 -6.21 -10.24 18.02
N GLY A 16 -5.63 -11.23 17.34
CA GLY A 16 -4.18 -11.40 17.24
C GLY A 16 -3.59 -10.43 16.22
N PHE A 17 -2.35 -9.98 16.43
CA PHE A 17 -1.68 -9.06 15.51
C PHE A 17 -0.23 -9.49 15.26
N TRP A 18 0.14 -9.63 13.99
CA TRP A 18 1.42 -10.20 13.58
C TRP A 18 2.09 -9.35 12.51
N ALA A 19 3.41 -9.33 12.54
CA ALA A 19 4.25 -8.76 11.49
C ALA A 19 5.02 -9.87 10.80
N LEU A 20 4.84 -10.00 9.49
CA LEU A 20 5.45 -11.05 8.67
C LEU A 20 6.34 -10.42 7.62
N ARG A 21 7.59 -10.86 7.56
CA ARG A 21 8.49 -10.54 6.47
C ARG A 21 8.30 -11.57 5.34
N ARG A 22 7.93 -11.10 4.16
CA ARG A 22 7.74 -11.99 3.01
C ARG A 22 9.09 -12.45 2.45
N ARG A 23 9.15 -13.71 1.97
CA ARG A 23 10.23 -14.16 1.08
C ARG A 23 10.29 -13.24 -0.13
N VAL A 24 11.35 -12.45 -0.27
CA VAL A 24 11.66 -11.81 -1.55
C VAL A 24 11.96 -12.97 -2.51
N ARG A 25 11.14 -13.20 -3.54
CA ARG A 25 11.46 -14.17 -4.59
C ARG A 25 12.81 -13.75 -5.19
N ARG A 26 13.87 -14.52 -4.89
CA ARG A 26 15.30 -14.20 -5.04
C ARG A 26 15.81 -13.87 -6.47
N GLN A 27 14.94 -13.69 -7.47
CA GLN A 27 15.36 -13.68 -8.87
C GLN A 27 15.48 -12.31 -9.52
N ASP A 28 15.11 -11.20 -8.87
CA ASP A 28 15.20 -9.88 -9.51
C ASP A 28 16.02 -8.87 -8.69
N LEU A 29 17.30 -8.73 -9.07
CA LEU A 29 18.26 -7.77 -8.51
C LEU A 29 17.81 -6.31 -8.72
N LEU A 30 17.00 -6.02 -9.75
CA LEU A 30 16.51 -4.66 -10.00
C LEU A 30 15.43 -4.25 -8.99
N VAL A 31 14.61 -5.20 -8.53
CA VAL A 31 13.56 -4.96 -7.51
C VAL A 31 14.16 -4.59 -6.16
N GLN A 32 15.30 -5.22 -5.79
CA GLN A 32 16.04 -4.89 -4.57
C GLN A 32 16.60 -3.46 -4.56
N VAL A 33 17.02 -2.95 -5.72
CA VAL A 33 17.66 -1.62 -5.83
C VAL A 33 16.63 -0.50 -5.99
N LEU A 34 15.50 -0.76 -6.66
CA LEU A 34 14.56 0.29 -7.07
C LEU A 34 13.34 0.47 -6.15
N THR A 35 13.06 -0.48 -5.25
CA THR A 35 11.93 -0.35 -4.32
C THR A 35 12.41 -0.35 -2.87
N GLN A 36 12.01 0.68 -2.11
CA GLN A 36 12.11 0.56 -0.65
C GLN A 36 11.29 -0.67 -0.23
N PRO A 37 11.85 -1.57 0.59
CA PRO A 37 11.28 -2.87 0.81
C PRO A 37 9.87 -2.75 1.40
N ARG A 38 8.86 -3.12 0.61
CA ARG A 38 7.52 -3.47 1.12
C ARG A 38 7.58 -4.87 1.76
N ASP A 39 8.60 -5.10 2.57
CA ASP A 39 8.98 -6.44 3.08
C ASP A 39 7.99 -6.96 4.12
N TRP A 40 7.25 -6.06 4.77
CA TRP A 40 6.38 -6.38 5.90
C TRP A 40 4.91 -6.42 5.48
N THR A 41 4.28 -7.56 5.76
CA THR A 41 2.83 -7.74 5.75
C THR A 41 2.35 -7.80 7.18
N TRP A 42 1.29 -7.05 7.50
CA TRP A 42 0.71 -7.03 8.83
C TRP A 42 -0.60 -7.81 8.82
N LEU A 43 -0.73 -8.78 9.71
CA LEU A 43 -1.90 -9.65 9.79
C LEU A 43 -2.62 -9.41 11.11
N ALA A 44 -3.91 -9.11 11.05
CA ALA A 44 -4.81 -9.11 12.20
C ALA A 44 -5.67 -10.38 12.14
N PHE A 45 -5.68 -11.22 13.16
CA PHE A 45 -6.46 -12.46 13.17
C PHE A 45 -7.67 -12.33 14.08
N ALA A 46 -8.86 -12.61 13.55
CA ALA A 46 -10.10 -12.56 14.31
C ALA A 46 -11.07 -13.68 13.87
N PRO A 47 -11.92 -14.21 14.76
CA PRO A 47 -12.96 -15.15 14.35
C PRO A 47 -14.14 -14.47 13.63
N THR A 48 -14.19 -13.13 13.64
CA THR A 48 -15.28 -12.34 13.06
C THR A 48 -14.79 -11.53 11.85
N SER A 49 -15.72 -11.16 10.96
CA SER A 49 -15.43 -10.27 9.86
C SER A 49 -15.00 -8.88 10.38
N PRO A 50 -14.32 -8.05 9.57
CA PRO A 50 -13.95 -6.70 9.99
C PRO A 50 -15.17 -5.78 10.18
N HIS A 51 -16.33 -6.14 9.61
CA HIS A 51 -17.59 -5.43 9.81
C HIS A 51 -18.23 -5.75 11.16
N ASP A 52 -17.94 -6.93 11.69
CA ASP A 52 -18.52 -7.44 12.94
C ASP A 52 -17.55 -7.32 14.12
N LEU A 53 -16.38 -6.70 13.92
CA LEU A 53 -15.45 -6.40 15.01
C LEU A 53 -16.15 -5.52 16.05
N PRO A 54 -16.00 -5.82 17.35
CA PRO A 54 -16.46 -4.94 18.41
C PRO A 54 -15.96 -3.50 18.17
N PRO A 55 -16.78 -2.46 18.37
CA PRO A 55 -16.37 -1.07 18.09
C PRO A 55 -15.05 -0.65 18.76
N PRO A 56 -14.72 -1.07 20.00
CA PRO A 56 -13.40 -0.84 20.58
C PRO A 56 -12.24 -1.47 19.78
N ASP A 57 -12.40 -2.72 19.33
CA ASP A 57 -11.39 -3.44 18.54
C ASP A 57 -11.20 -2.81 17.17
N ALA A 58 -12.31 -2.48 16.48
CA ALA A 58 -12.27 -1.81 15.18
C ALA A 58 -11.54 -0.46 15.25
N ARG A 59 -11.78 0.33 16.31
CA ARG A 59 -11.07 1.60 16.56
C ARG A 59 -9.60 1.40 16.86
N LEU A 60 -9.25 0.41 17.68
CA LEU A 60 -7.87 0.09 18.02
C LEU A 60 -7.10 -0.35 16.78
N LEU A 61 -7.66 -1.29 16.00
CA LEU A 61 -7.08 -1.76 14.74
C LEU A 61 -6.95 -0.62 13.71
N ALA A 62 -7.93 0.28 13.60
CA ALA A 62 -7.84 1.46 12.74
C ALA A 62 -6.64 2.36 13.09
N LYS A 63 -6.45 2.63 14.39
CA LYS A 63 -5.34 3.48 14.87
C LYS A 63 -3.97 2.85 14.60
N VAL A 64 -3.84 1.55 14.85
CA VAL A 64 -2.59 0.82 14.57
C VAL A 64 -2.31 0.78 13.07
N ALA A 65 -3.31 0.43 12.27
CA ALA A 65 -3.18 0.31 10.83
C ALA A 65 -2.94 1.65 10.12
N GLN A 66 -3.28 2.80 10.73
CA GLN A 66 -3.13 4.13 10.14
C GLN A 66 -1.69 4.42 9.70
N GLY A 67 -0.71 3.94 10.45
CA GLY A 67 0.71 4.13 10.18
C GLY A 67 1.41 2.95 9.51
N LEU A 68 0.66 1.90 9.15
CA LEU A 68 1.20 0.67 8.59
C LEU A 68 0.71 0.50 7.14
N HIS A 69 1.54 -0.14 6.32
CA HIS A 69 1.19 -0.47 4.93
C HIS A 69 0.82 -1.95 4.83
N GLY A 70 -0.17 -2.28 4.00
CA GLY A 70 -0.51 -3.68 3.69
C GLY A 70 -1.06 -4.47 4.88
N VAL A 71 -1.89 -3.84 5.72
CA VAL A 71 -2.58 -4.54 6.82
C VAL A 71 -3.73 -5.36 6.25
N THR A 72 -3.79 -6.64 6.62
CA THR A 72 -4.85 -7.56 6.22
C THR A 72 -5.46 -8.18 7.48
N LEU A 73 -6.79 -8.21 7.57
CA LEU A 73 -7.47 -9.01 8.59
C LEU A 73 -7.75 -10.40 8.03
N LEU A 74 -7.27 -11.43 8.72
CA LEU A 74 -7.56 -12.82 8.45
C LEU A 74 -8.69 -13.24 9.38
N GLN A 75 -9.89 -13.28 8.83
CA GLN A 75 -11.02 -13.91 9.48
C GLN A 75 -10.80 -15.42 9.42
N TRP A 76 -10.86 -16.10 10.55
CA TRP A 76 -10.78 -17.56 10.60
C TRP A 76 -12.06 -18.18 11.14
N ALA A 77 -12.41 -19.36 10.65
CA ALA A 77 -13.48 -20.18 11.20
C ALA A 77 -13.04 -21.64 11.23
N VAL A 78 -13.43 -22.33 12.30
CA VAL A 78 -13.13 -23.75 12.52
C VAL A 78 -14.43 -24.53 12.39
N ASP A 79 -14.41 -25.57 11.57
CA ASP A 79 -15.44 -26.62 11.55
C ASP A 79 -14.80 -27.98 11.90
N ASP A 80 -15.61 -29.03 11.94
CA ASP A 80 -15.17 -30.38 12.35
C ASP A 80 -14.06 -30.97 11.45
N GLN A 81 -13.87 -30.46 10.24
CA GLN A 81 -12.99 -31.03 9.21
C GLN A 81 -11.96 -30.04 8.69
N ALA A 82 -12.12 -28.75 8.91
CA ALA A 82 -11.31 -27.72 8.29
C ALA A 82 -11.21 -26.42 9.10
N LEU A 83 -10.09 -25.75 8.87
CA LEU A 83 -9.86 -24.37 9.20
C LEU A 83 -9.98 -23.54 7.93
N THR A 84 -10.87 -22.55 7.93
CA THR A 84 -11.07 -21.64 6.80
C THR A 84 -10.55 -20.26 7.14
N PHE A 85 -9.89 -19.62 6.18
CA PHE A 85 -9.41 -18.26 6.30
C PHE A 85 -10.01 -17.39 5.19
N THR A 86 -10.48 -16.19 5.56
CA THR A 86 -10.90 -15.14 4.64
C THR A 86 -10.05 -13.90 4.91
N ALA A 87 -9.30 -13.45 3.91
CA ALA A 87 -8.46 -12.27 3.98
C ALA A 87 -9.22 -11.01 3.56
N TRP A 88 -9.13 -9.99 4.40
CA TRP A 88 -9.74 -8.69 4.22
C TRP A 88 -8.63 -7.63 4.17
N PRO A 89 -8.24 -7.13 2.99
CA PRO A 89 -7.27 -6.06 2.90
C PRO A 89 -7.85 -4.81 3.58
N LEU A 90 -7.18 -4.30 4.60
CA LEU A 90 -7.66 -3.17 5.36
C LEU A 90 -7.08 -1.87 4.81
N GLN A 91 -7.93 -0.86 4.72
CA GLN A 91 -7.48 0.51 4.58
C GLN A 91 -7.95 1.34 5.75
N VAL A 92 -7.23 2.42 6.02
CA VAL A 92 -7.60 3.39 7.04
C VAL A 92 -7.92 4.71 6.37
N THR A 93 -9.08 5.26 6.69
CA THR A 93 -9.47 6.63 6.32
C THR A 93 -9.64 7.48 7.57
N MET A 94 -9.68 8.80 7.42
CA MET A 94 -9.95 9.72 8.52
C MET A 94 -11.39 10.23 8.42
N VAL A 95 -12.20 9.96 9.43
CA VAL A 95 -13.56 10.50 9.56
C VAL A 95 -13.57 11.40 10.78
N ARG A 96 -13.78 12.72 10.56
CA ARG A 96 -13.77 13.73 11.65
C ARG A 96 -12.51 13.67 12.52
N GLY A 97 -11.35 13.45 11.90
CA GLY A 97 -10.07 13.34 12.61
C GLY A 97 -9.84 12.03 13.36
N GLN A 98 -10.76 11.06 13.30
CA GLN A 98 -10.58 9.72 13.85
C GLN A 98 -10.28 8.71 12.73
N PRO A 99 -9.29 7.81 12.92
CA PRO A 99 -9.04 6.75 11.96
C PRO A 99 -10.20 5.74 12.00
N CYS A 100 -10.66 5.34 10.82
CA CYS A 100 -11.73 4.37 10.63
C CYS A 100 -11.27 3.31 9.63
N LEU A 101 -11.56 2.03 9.92
CA LEU A 101 -11.31 0.93 9.01
C LEU A 101 -12.25 1.01 7.80
N VAL A 102 -11.69 0.78 6.63
CA VAL A 102 -12.40 0.56 5.38
C VAL A 102 -11.96 -0.80 4.86
N PRO A 103 -12.68 -1.87 5.22
CA PRO A 103 -12.41 -3.20 4.69
C PRO A 103 -12.51 -3.17 3.16
N GLY A 104 -11.54 -3.74 2.46
CA GLY A 104 -11.68 -4.07 1.04
C GLY A 104 -12.54 -5.32 0.86
N ALA A 105 -12.81 -5.68 -0.39
CA ALA A 105 -13.53 -6.90 -0.69
C ALA A 105 -12.81 -8.13 -0.10
N PRO A 106 -13.57 -9.10 0.45
CA PRO A 106 -12.99 -10.32 1.00
C PRO A 106 -12.30 -11.13 -0.08
N ARG A 107 -11.32 -11.91 0.36
CA ARG A 107 -10.55 -12.85 -0.45
C ARG A 107 -10.54 -14.19 0.31
N PRO A 108 -11.29 -15.24 -0.05
CA PRO A 108 -11.03 -16.59 0.47
C PRO A 108 -9.53 -16.94 0.43
N ALA A 109 -8.90 -16.92 1.60
CA ALA A 109 -7.45 -17.01 1.71
C ALA A 109 -6.97 -18.46 1.65
N GLN A 110 -7.72 -19.40 2.23
CA GLN A 110 -7.52 -20.84 2.06
C GLN A 110 -8.51 -21.65 2.90
N ARG A 111 -8.77 -22.89 2.48
CA ARG A 111 -9.32 -23.94 3.34
C ARG A 111 -8.22 -24.94 3.64
N VAL A 112 -7.94 -25.17 4.91
CA VAL A 112 -6.95 -26.13 5.38
C VAL A 112 -7.70 -27.28 6.07
N LEU A 113 -7.56 -28.50 5.54
CA LEU A 113 -8.16 -29.67 6.16
C LEU A 113 -7.43 -29.97 7.47
N LEU A 114 -8.20 -30.19 8.53
CA LEU A 114 -7.68 -30.70 9.79
C LEU A 114 -7.35 -32.19 9.59
N PRO A 115 -6.22 -32.68 10.11
CA PRO A 115 -5.91 -34.10 10.04
C PRO A 115 -7.01 -34.92 10.74
N SER A 116 -7.30 -36.11 10.20
CA SER A 116 -8.31 -37.02 10.76
C SER A 116 -7.92 -37.61 12.12
N ALA A 117 -6.64 -37.50 12.50
CA ALA A 117 -6.15 -37.82 13.84
C ALA A 117 -6.11 -36.55 14.70
N PRO A 118 -6.48 -36.62 15.98
CA PRO A 118 -6.44 -35.45 16.85
C PRO A 118 -5.02 -34.88 16.88
N LEU A 119 -4.89 -33.60 16.53
CA LEU A 119 -3.70 -32.79 16.84
C LEU A 119 -3.65 -32.66 18.36
N ILE A 120 -3.19 -33.69 19.06
CA ILE A 120 -2.94 -33.60 20.50
C ILE A 120 -1.65 -32.80 20.65
N ALA A 121 -1.73 -31.48 20.45
CA ALA A 121 -0.90 -30.59 21.22
C ALA A 121 -1.21 -30.92 22.69
N ASP A 122 -0.19 -31.24 23.49
CA ASP A 122 -0.35 -31.42 24.93
C ASP A 122 -0.80 -30.08 25.54
N THR A 123 -2.12 -29.84 25.53
CA THR A 123 -2.75 -28.63 26.06
C THR A 123 -2.82 -28.65 27.59
N SER A 124 -2.40 -29.75 28.23
CA SER A 124 -2.41 -29.88 29.70
C SER A 124 -1.55 -28.81 30.39
N ARG A 125 -0.50 -28.33 29.70
CA ARG A 125 0.37 -27.24 30.14
C ARG A 125 -0.28 -25.86 30.09
N TRP A 126 -1.44 -25.74 29.44
CA TRP A 126 -2.17 -24.50 29.22
C TRP A 126 -3.57 -24.52 29.86
N ARG A 127 -3.82 -25.41 30.83
CA ARG A 127 -5.12 -25.55 31.51
C ARG A 127 -5.69 -24.25 32.10
N THR A 128 -4.82 -23.28 32.40
CA THR A 128 -5.21 -21.97 32.95
C THR A 128 -5.55 -20.93 31.88
N VAL A 129 -5.32 -21.23 30.59
CA VAL A 129 -5.67 -20.37 29.47
C VAL A 129 -7.08 -20.70 29.00
N PRO A 130 -7.98 -19.71 28.84
CA PRO A 130 -9.31 -19.96 28.28
C PRO A 130 -9.23 -20.68 26.92
N VAL A 131 -10.08 -21.69 26.71
CA VAL A 131 -10.05 -22.54 25.50
C VAL A 131 -10.12 -21.71 24.21
N GLY A 132 -10.92 -20.64 24.18
CA GLY A 132 -11.03 -19.75 23.03
C GLY A 132 -9.72 -19.00 22.70
N ASP A 133 -9.00 -18.53 23.73
CA ASP A 133 -7.70 -17.85 23.55
C ASP A 133 -6.63 -18.85 23.06
N LEU A 134 -6.64 -20.07 23.58
CA LEU A 134 -5.71 -21.12 23.18
C LEU A 134 -5.95 -21.55 21.72
N LEU A 135 -7.22 -21.76 21.34
CA LEU A 135 -7.58 -22.09 19.96
C LEU A 135 -7.15 -20.99 18.99
N ALA A 136 -7.41 -19.72 19.31
CA ALA A 136 -6.98 -18.59 18.50
C ALA A 136 -5.45 -18.59 18.30
N ALA A 137 -4.68 -18.74 19.38
CA ALA A 137 -3.22 -18.75 19.31
C ALA A 137 -2.69 -19.91 18.44
N LEU A 138 -3.30 -21.09 18.51
CA LEU A 138 -2.91 -22.25 17.70
C LEU A 138 -3.22 -22.03 16.21
N VAL A 139 -4.40 -21.49 15.90
CA VAL A 139 -4.82 -21.14 14.54
C VAL A 139 -3.89 -20.09 13.92
N GLU A 140 -3.55 -19.05 14.68
CA GLU A 140 -2.64 -17.99 14.27
C GLU A 140 -1.24 -18.54 13.96
N ALA A 141 -0.67 -19.33 14.88
CA ALA A 141 0.64 -19.95 14.69
C ALA A 141 0.66 -20.87 13.47
N TYR A 142 -0.37 -21.70 13.31
CA TYR A 142 -0.50 -22.61 12.18
C TYR A 142 -0.52 -21.87 10.83
N TYR A 143 -1.30 -20.78 10.71
CA TYR A 143 -1.32 -19.99 9.48
C TYR A 143 0.07 -19.41 9.17
N VAL A 144 0.73 -18.84 10.17
CA VAL A 144 2.03 -18.18 9.96
C VAL A 144 3.11 -19.17 9.54
N GLU A 145 3.15 -20.35 10.15
CA GLU A 145 4.17 -21.37 9.90
C GLU A 145 3.95 -22.11 8.57
N TYR A 146 2.70 -22.42 8.22
CA TYR A 146 2.41 -23.35 7.13
C TYR A 146 1.70 -22.71 5.92
N VAL A 147 1.07 -21.56 6.10
CA VAL A 147 0.20 -20.95 5.07
C VAL A 147 0.79 -19.65 4.50
N ALA A 148 1.37 -18.79 5.35
CA ALA A 148 1.76 -17.43 4.97
C ALA A 148 2.96 -17.31 4.01
N ALA A 149 3.56 -18.43 3.57
CA ALA A 149 4.76 -18.50 2.73
C ALA A 149 5.93 -17.62 3.26
N ALA A 150 6.04 -17.48 4.58
CA ALA A 150 7.02 -16.63 5.24
C ALA A 150 8.45 -17.20 5.17
N GLU A 151 9.45 -16.34 5.34
CA GLU A 151 10.81 -16.83 5.64
C GLU A 151 10.81 -17.47 7.04
N PRO A 152 11.44 -18.65 7.23
CA PRO A 152 11.61 -19.23 8.56
C PRO A 152 12.23 -18.23 9.52
N GLY A 153 11.57 -17.99 10.66
CA GLY A 153 12.03 -17.02 11.67
C GLY A 153 11.82 -15.53 11.31
N ALA A 154 11.13 -15.23 10.22
CA ALA A 154 10.90 -13.86 9.76
C ALA A 154 9.49 -13.34 10.09
N PHE A 155 8.91 -13.83 11.18
CA PHE A 155 7.66 -13.33 11.72
C PHE A 155 7.83 -12.99 13.19
N THR A 156 7.01 -12.06 13.67
CA THR A 156 6.85 -11.82 15.11
C THR A 156 5.41 -11.52 15.40
N ASN A 157 4.89 -12.13 16.46
CA ASN A 157 3.61 -11.79 17.04
C ASN A 157 3.76 -10.51 17.87
N VAL A 158 2.69 -9.73 17.97
CA VAL A 158 2.54 -8.68 18.98
C VAL A 158 1.83 -9.29 20.17
N ASP A 159 2.56 -9.49 21.28
CA ASP A 159 2.05 -10.25 22.42
C ASP A 159 0.81 -9.61 23.07
N VAL A 160 0.80 -8.28 23.19
CA VAL A 160 -0.35 -7.53 23.73
C VAL A 160 -0.53 -6.23 22.96
N LEU A 161 -1.73 -6.03 22.44
CA LEU A 161 -2.19 -4.78 21.86
C LEU A 161 -3.37 -4.23 22.65
N ALA A 162 -3.30 -2.96 23.04
CA ALA A 162 -4.32 -2.30 23.84
C ALA A 162 -4.55 -0.85 23.43
N GLN A 163 -5.66 -0.28 23.86
CA GLN A 163 -5.97 1.14 23.75
C GLN A 163 -5.65 1.83 25.07
N GLY A 164 -4.55 2.59 25.10
CA GLY A 164 -4.30 3.58 26.15
C GLY A 164 -5.14 4.85 25.90
N ASP A 165 -4.96 5.89 26.71
CA ASP A 165 -5.79 7.11 26.71
C ASP A 165 -6.11 7.64 25.31
N ARG A 166 -5.09 7.84 24.47
CA ARG A 166 -5.25 8.33 23.09
C ARG A 166 -4.49 7.54 22.04
N ARG A 167 -3.60 6.65 22.45
CA ARG A 167 -2.69 5.93 21.53
C ARG A 167 -2.83 4.42 21.70
N PRO A 168 -2.66 3.65 20.62
CA PRO A 168 -2.42 2.22 20.74
C PRO A 168 -1.19 1.98 21.58
N VAL A 169 -1.26 0.99 22.46
CA VAL A 169 -0.17 0.52 23.30
C VAL A 169 0.17 -0.89 22.85
N VAL A 170 1.44 -1.11 22.57
CA VAL A 170 2.00 -2.41 22.23
C VAL A 170 2.90 -2.82 23.38
N VAL A 171 2.69 -4.02 23.92
CA VAL A 171 3.59 -4.59 24.94
C VAL A 171 4.11 -5.93 24.44
N GLU A 172 5.41 -5.98 24.19
CA GLU A 172 6.13 -7.22 23.94
C GLU A 172 6.42 -7.92 25.28
N VAL A 173 6.07 -9.20 25.39
CA VAL A 173 6.18 -10.00 26.61
C VAL A 173 7.18 -11.12 26.39
N LYS A 174 8.34 -11.06 27.04
CA LYS A 174 9.32 -12.15 27.00
C LYS A 174 9.31 -12.95 28.28
N ARG A 175 9.54 -14.26 28.16
CA ARG A 175 9.89 -15.12 29.29
C ARG A 175 11.35 -15.55 29.16
N ARG A 176 12.13 -15.45 30.23
CA ARG A 176 13.55 -15.85 30.23
C ARG A 176 13.90 -16.58 31.52
N SER A 177 14.54 -17.73 31.36
CA SER A 177 15.18 -18.46 32.45
C SER A 177 16.49 -17.77 32.80
N ARG A 178 16.59 -17.19 34.00
CA ARG A 178 17.81 -16.51 34.46
C ARG A 178 18.01 -16.73 35.95
N THR A 179 19.27 -16.77 36.37
CA THR A 179 19.64 -16.70 37.79
C THR A 179 19.40 -15.29 38.31
N GLU A 180 19.34 -15.12 39.63
CA GLU A 180 19.21 -13.80 40.26
C GLU A 180 20.32 -12.84 39.81
N ALA A 181 21.57 -13.32 39.80
CA ALA A 181 22.76 -12.59 39.35
C ALA A 181 22.67 -12.11 37.88
N THR A 182 21.94 -12.81 37.02
CA THR A 182 21.80 -12.46 35.59
C THR A 182 20.43 -11.85 35.26
N SER A 183 19.55 -11.71 36.25
CA SER A 183 18.17 -11.24 36.05
C SER A 183 18.10 -9.82 35.45
N GLY A 184 19.07 -8.96 35.78
CA GLY A 184 19.19 -7.60 35.25
C GLY A 184 20.02 -7.45 33.98
N ALA A 185 20.65 -8.52 33.48
CA ALA A 185 21.45 -8.42 32.26
C ALA A 185 20.60 -7.92 31.07
N PRO A 186 21.15 -7.18 30.12
CA PRO A 186 20.39 -6.78 28.95
C PRO A 186 19.88 -7.98 28.13
N LEU A 187 18.90 -7.75 27.27
CA LEU A 187 18.34 -8.77 26.38
C LEU A 187 18.41 -8.32 24.92
N THR A 188 19.07 -9.11 24.08
CA THR A 188 19.11 -8.86 22.64
C THR A 188 17.79 -9.28 22.01
N LEU A 189 17.16 -8.37 21.26
CA LEU A 189 16.03 -8.68 20.39
C LEU A 189 16.53 -9.16 19.04
N THR A 190 15.78 -10.05 18.40
CA THR A 190 16.08 -10.40 17.01
C THR A 190 15.91 -9.16 16.11
N VAL A 191 16.55 -9.18 14.93
CA VAL A 191 16.39 -8.11 13.93
C VAL A 191 14.91 -7.94 13.56
N THR A 192 14.19 -9.04 13.36
CA THR A 192 12.74 -9.06 13.07
C THR A 192 11.92 -8.36 14.16
N GLN A 193 12.20 -8.65 15.43
CA GLN A 193 11.53 -8.01 16.58
C GLN A 193 11.86 -6.52 16.65
N THR A 194 13.14 -6.18 16.56
CA THR A 194 13.64 -4.79 16.52
C THR A 194 12.90 -3.96 15.48
N GLU A 195 12.84 -4.47 14.25
CA GLU A 195 12.21 -3.79 13.13
C GLU A 195 10.70 -3.66 13.30
N THR A 196 10.04 -4.69 13.81
CA THR A 196 8.59 -4.65 14.08
C THR A 196 8.26 -3.58 15.11
N LEU A 197 8.96 -3.54 16.24
CA LEU A 197 8.75 -2.54 17.28
C LEU A 197 9.07 -1.12 16.77
N ARG A 198 10.06 -0.98 15.89
CA ARG A 198 10.39 0.29 15.21
C ARG A 198 9.24 0.75 14.31
N HIS A 199 8.68 -0.13 13.48
CA HIS A 199 7.54 0.17 12.62
C HIS A 199 6.29 0.56 13.42
N LEU A 200 5.98 -0.16 14.50
CA LEU A 200 4.84 0.17 15.38
C LEU A 200 5.00 1.53 16.05
N ARG A 201 6.22 1.86 16.50
CA ARG A 201 6.53 3.18 17.05
C ARG A 201 6.39 4.29 15.99
N ALA A 202 6.87 4.05 14.77
CA ALA A 202 6.70 4.97 13.65
C ALA A 202 5.22 5.16 13.26
N ALA A 203 4.40 4.12 13.45
CA ALA A 203 2.94 4.18 13.29
C ALA A 203 2.22 4.91 14.44
N GLY A 204 2.95 5.44 15.42
CA GLY A 204 2.39 6.20 16.54
C GLY A 204 1.96 5.35 17.73
N CYS A 205 2.28 4.06 17.74
CA CYS A 205 2.05 3.19 18.89
C CYS A 205 3.02 3.52 20.03
N GLU A 206 2.51 3.45 21.25
CA GLU A 206 3.32 3.43 22.46
C GLU A 206 3.84 2.01 22.68
N VAL A 207 5.12 1.79 22.38
CA VAL A 207 5.74 0.46 22.44
C VAL A 207 6.52 0.28 23.74
N HIS A 208 6.22 -0.80 24.46
CA HIS A 208 6.89 -1.25 25.68
C HIS A 208 7.33 -2.71 25.54
N VAL A 209 8.26 -3.11 26.39
CA VAL A 209 8.66 -4.51 26.55
C VAL A 209 8.64 -4.84 28.03
N THR A 210 8.19 -6.04 28.38
CA THR A 210 8.33 -6.58 29.73
C THR A 210 8.88 -7.99 29.66
N VAL A 211 9.68 -8.34 30.66
CA VAL A 211 10.31 -9.65 30.76
C VAL A 211 9.89 -10.31 32.05
N ARG A 212 9.28 -11.49 31.96
CA ARG A 212 9.11 -12.37 33.11
C ARG A 212 10.37 -13.21 33.26
N VAL A 213 11.13 -12.92 34.31
CA VAL A 213 12.31 -13.69 34.68
C VAL A 213 11.86 -14.85 35.56
N VAL A 214 12.22 -16.07 35.14
CA VAL A 214 11.90 -17.30 35.87
C VAL A 214 13.20 -17.99 36.31
N PRO A 215 13.23 -18.61 37.49
CA PRO A 215 14.35 -19.45 37.91
C PRO A 215 14.70 -20.53 36.86
N PRO A 216 15.98 -20.95 36.77
CA PRO A 216 16.36 -22.11 35.97
C PRO A 216 15.65 -23.39 36.41
N GLY A 217 15.35 -24.26 35.45
CA GLY A 217 14.73 -25.56 35.71
C GLY A 217 13.20 -25.56 35.83
N ILE A 218 12.55 -24.40 36.04
CA ILE A 218 11.09 -24.32 36.15
C ILE A 218 10.38 -23.82 34.88
N ALA A 219 11.14 -23.46 33.83
CA ALA A 219 10.56 -22.88 32.61
C ALA A 219 9.60 -23.83 31.85
N SER A 220 9.74 -25.14 32.06
CA SER A 220 8.89 -26.19 31.51
C SER A 220 7.58 -26.39 32.27
N ASP A 221 7.45 -25.81 33.47
CA ASP A 221 6.25 -25.81 34.31
C ASP A 221 5.62 -24.40 34.30
N PRO A 222 4.60 -24.15 33.46
CA PRO A 222 4.00 -22.82 33.35
C PRO A 222 3.37 -22.33 34.65
N ALA A 223 2.79 -23.20 35.47
CA ALA A 223 2.16 -22.82 36.71
C ALA A 223 3.21 -22.31 37.72
N ARG A 224 4.29 -23.08 37.92
CA ARG A 224 5.41 -22.64 38.77
C ARG A 224 6.14 -21.42 38.21
N ALA A 225 6.37 -21.36 36.90
CA ALA A 225 6.95 -20.18 36.25
C ALA A 225 6.09 -18.91 36.46
N LEU A 226 4.76 -19.05 36.52
CA LEU A 226 3.83 -17.97 36.84
C LEU A 226 3.72 -17.66 38.33
N ALA A 227 4.05 -18.59 39.22
CA ALA A 227 4.04 -18.36 40.67
C ALA A 227 5.36 -17.74 41.15
N GLU A 228 6.49 -18.29 40.70
CA GLU A 228 7.83 -17.97 41.20
C GLU A 228 8.56 -16.91 40.35
N GLY A 229 8.11 -16.68 39.11
CA GLY A 229 8.73 -15.69 38.23
C GLY A 229 8.37 -14.25 38.61
N HIS A 230 9.31 -13.34 38.48
CA HIS A 230 9.09 -11.90 38.71
C HIS A 230 9.13 -11.11 37.40
N TRP A 231 8.45 -9.97 37.38
CA TRP A 231 8.41 -9.09 36.22
C TRP A 231 9.54 -8.06 36.28
N ARG A 232 10.09 -7.75 35.11
CA ARG A 232 10.99 -6.62 34.88
C ARG A 232 10.48 -5.80 33.70
N ALA A 233 10.60 -4.48 33.81
CA ALA A 233 10.27 -3.58 32.72
C ALA A 233 11.49 -3.44 31.80
N GLY A 234 11.30 -3.68 30.50
CA GLY A 234 12.34 -3.52 29.50
C GLY A 234 12.28 -2.13 28.87
N ALA A 235 13.40 -1.41 28.88
CA ALA A 235 13.57 -0.22 28.07
C ALA A 235 14.32 -0.58 26.79
N ALA A 236 13.61 -0.50 25.66
CA ALA A 236 14.24 -0.70 24.35
C ALA A 236 15.13 0.49 24.01
N VAL A 237 16.44 0.34 24.19
CA VAL A 237 17.45 1.32 23.81
C VAL A 237 18.16 0.80 22.57
N ILE A 238 18.05 1.53 21.46
CA ILE A 238 18.85 1.22 20.28
C ILE A 238 20.26 1.71 20.56
N ARG A 239 21.19 0.79 20.84
CA ARG A 239 22.61 1.12 21.03
C ARG A 239 23.25 1.35 19.65
N PRO A 240 23.88 2.51 19.38
CA PRO A 240 24.53 2.76 18.09
C PRO A 240 25.64 1.73 17.80
N GLY A 241 25.70 1.22 16.56
CA GLY A 241 26.87 0.48 16.04
C GLY A 241 26.73 -1.04 15.87
N TRP A 242 25.68 -1.67 16.39
CA TRP A 242 25.55 -3.14 16.37
C TRP A 242 24.42 -3.68 15.49
N GLY A 243 23.52 -2.84 14.98
CA GLY A 243 22.33 -3.28 14.22
C GLY A 243 21.30 -4.07 15.04
N GLU A 244 21.63 -4.43 16.29
CA GLU A 244 20.78 -5.15 17.24
C GLU A 244 20.15 -4.18 18.26
N THR A 245 18.88 -4.37 18.60
CA THR A 245 18.28 -3.66 19.74
C THR A 245 18.56 -4.43 21.02
N VAL A 246 19.17 -3.74 21.97
CA VAL A 246 19.40 -4.24 23.32
C VAL A 246 18.30 -3.67 24.23
N LEU A 247 17.66 -4.56 24.98
CA LEU A 247 16.70 -4.20 26.01
C LEU A 247 17.42 -4.14 27.35
N ASP A 248 17.54 -2.93 27.89
CA ASP A 248 17.99 -2.77 29.27
C ASP A 248 16.82 -3.16 30.18
N LEU A 249 17.05 -4.14 31.06
CA LEU A 249 16.03 -4.63 31.99
C LEU A 249 16.13 -3.83 33.28
N LEU A 250 15.22 -2.87 33.42
CA LEU A 250 15.11 -2.10 34.66
C LEU A 250 14.54 -3.00 35.75
N GLY A 251 14.72 -2.57 37.00
CA GLY A 251 14.49 -3.36 38.21
C GLY A 251 13.14 -4.10 38.27
N PRO A 252 12.99 -5.01 39.25
CA PRO A 252 11.75 -5.77 39.40
C PRO A 252 10.55 -4.83 39.54
N VAL A 253 9.46 -5.17 38.86
CA VAL A 253 8.16 -4.50 38.99
C VAL A 253 7.17 -5.49 39.60
N ALA A 254 6.41 -5.03 40.59
CA ALA A 254 5.42 -5.88 41.27
C ALA A 254 4.36 -6.42 40.30
N ALA A 255 3.93 -5.57 39.36
CA ALA A 255 3.10 -5.95 38.24
C ALA A 255 3.51 -5.12 37.00
N PRO A 256 3.38 -5.68 35.79
CA PRO A 256 3.69 -4.97 34.55
C PRO A 256 2.55 -4.01 34.17
N THR A 257 2.13 -3.14 35.09
CA THR A 257 1.12 -2.09 34.83
C THR A 257 1.61 -1.13 33.75
N LEU A 258 0.70 -0.50 32.99
CA LEU A 258 1.11 0.48 31.98
C LEU A 258 1.86 1.66 32.62
N GLY A 259 1.46 2.06 33.84
CA GLY A 259 2.16 3.06 34.64
C GLY A 259 3.61 2.67 34.95
N ALA A 260 3.85 1.44 35.42
CA ALA A 260 5.20 0.95 35.73
C ALA A 260 6.08 0.87 34.47
N LEU A 261 5.53 0.43 33.34
CA LEU A 261 6.27 0.36 32.06
C LEU A 261 6.65 1.76 31.56
N ARG A 262 5.76 2.74 31.69
CA ARG A 262 6.04 4.15 31.36
C ARG A 262 7.10 4.76 32.26
N GLU A 263 7.04 4.49 33.56
CA GLU A 263 8.04 4.97 34.52
C GLU A 263 9.42 4.38 34.25
N ALA A 264 9.50 3.06 34.06
CA ALA A 264 10.72 2.40 33.65
C ALA A 264 11.32 3.05 32.40
N ARG A 265 10.50 3.25 31.35
CA ARG A 265 10.95 3.93 30.13
C ARG A 265 11.47 5.35 30.39
N ARG A 266 10.85 6.12 31.29
CA ARG A 266 11.34 7.46 31.67
C ARG A 266 12.71 7.38 32.35
N GLN A 267 12.88 6.45 33.29
CA GLN A 267 14.14 6.24 33.99
C GLN A 267 15.27 5.89 33.02
N ALA A 268 15.02 5.01 32.06
CA ALA A 268 16.02 4.66 31.04
C ALA A 268 16.36 5.81 30.09
N LEU A 269 15.43 6.71 29.80
CA LEU A 269 15.70 7.89 28.96
C LEU A 269 16.41 9.01 29.74
N GLY A 270 16.19 9.10 31.06
CA GLY A 270 16.81 10.08 31.94
C GLY A 270 18.19 9.65 32.45
N ALA A 271 18.45 8.34 32.56
CA ALA A 271 19.79 7.82 32.74
C ALA A 271 20.57 8.07 31.46
N ALA A 272 21.46 9.08 31.46
CA ALA A 272 22.50 9.17 30.45
C ALA A 272 23.18 7.79 30.39
N PRO A 273 23.47 7.24 29.19
CA PRO A 273 24.13 5.94 29.12
C PRO A 273 25.36 6.03 30.01
N ALA A 274 25.38 5.21 31.08
CA ALA A 274 26.57 5.10 31.90
C ALA A 274 27.71 4.87 30.91
N LYS A 275 28.80 5.62 31.05
CA LYS A 275 30.06 5.26 30.40
C LYS A 275 30.47 3.92 31.02
N GLU A 276 29.82 2.84 30.61
CA GLU A 276 30.27 1.50 30.90
C GLU A 276 31.59 1.38 30.15
N ASP A 277 32.68 1.27 30.90
CA ASP A 277 33.97 0.84 30.42
C ASP A 277 33.81 -0.60 29.92
N PHE A 278 33.27 -0.74 28.71
CA PHE A 278 33.21 -2.03 28.05
C PHE A 278 34.64 -2.52 27.81
N PRO A 279 34.92 -3.80 28.07
CA PRO A 279 36.19 -4.39 27.65
C PRO A 279 36.32 -4.15 26.15
N LYS A 280 37.33 -3.38 25.76
CA LYS A 280 37.62 -3.07 24.36
C LYS A 280 37.66 -4.39 23.60
N ALA A 281 36.66 -4.61 22.74
CA ALA A 281 36.74 -5.66 21.74
C ALA A 281 38.00 -5.38 20.93
N SER A 282 38.99 -6.27 21.05
CA SER A 282 40.24 -6.25 20.31
C SER A 282 39.94 -6.44 18.83
N SER A 283 39.65 -5.33 18.15
CA SER A 283 39.56 -5.30 16.69
C SER A 283 40.99 -5.28 16.13
N PRO A 284 41.28 -6.10 15.10
CA PRO A 284 42.59 -6.15 14.50
C PRO A 284 42.91 -4.82 13.82
N SER A 285 44.10 -4.32 14.13
CA SER A 285 44.66 -3.06 13.65
C SER A 285 44.76 -3.05 12.13
N LEU A 286 44.01 -2.14 11.48
CA LEU A 286 44.32 -1.66 10.15
C LEU A 286 44.66 -0.17 10.24
N GLU A 287 45.85 0.14 9.76
CA GLU A 287 46.54 1.41 9.91
C GLU A 287 45.87 2.58 9.17
N ARG A 288 45.86 3.72 9.86
CA ARG A 288 46.02 5.13 9.43
C ARG A 288 45.58 5.49 8.00
N THR A 289 44.79 6.56 7.85
CA THR A 289 45.39 7.91 7.62
C THR A 289 44.41 9.04 7.95
N GLY A 290 44.97 10.16 8.44
CA GLY A 290 44.26 11.24 9.11
C GLY A 290 43.51 12.23 8.24
N GLY A 291 42.56 12.93 8.86
CA GLY A 291 41.82 14.05 8.30
C GLY A 291 41.25 14.96 9.39
N LYS A 292 41.49 16.27 9.24
CA LYS A 292 41.30 17.37 10.19
C LYS A 292 39.86 17.59 10.67
N ARG A 293 39.72 17.97 11.94
CA ARG A 293 38.48 18.44 12.60
C ARG A 293 38.11 19.86 12.16
N SER A 294 36.82 20.10 11.91
CA SER A 294 36.19 21.42 11.96
C SER A 294 34.98 21.36 12.92
N GLY A 295 34.95 22.30 13.86
CA GLY A 295 33.87 22.44 14.85
C GLY A 295 32.81 23.43 14.37
N HIS A 296 31.55 23.06 14.52
CA HIS A 296 30.42 23.99 14.44
C HIS A 296 29.54 23.86 15.68
N ALA A 297 29.48 24.95 16.44
CA ALA A 297 28.59 25.13 17.58
C ALA A 297 27.13 25.21 17.10
N VAL A 298 26.26 24.38 17.67
CA VAL A 298 24.82 24.36 17.37
C VAL A 298 24.09 25.27 18.35
N ARG A 299 23.48 26.31 17.81
CA ARG A 299 22.64 27.30 18.50
C ARG A 299 21.21 26.76 18.61
N GLU A 300 20.69 26.64 19.83
CA GLU A 300 19.32 26.21 20.12
C GLU A 300 18.28 27.18 19.53
N LYS A 301 17.29 26.66 18.81
CA LYS A 301 16.16 27.40 18.25
C LYS A 301 14.89 27.12 19.06
N SER A 302 14.23 28.19 19.49
CA SER A 302 12.97 28.14 20.24
C SER A 302 11.82 27.60 19.37
N VAL A 303 10.94 26.82 20.01
CA VAL A 303 9.81 26.12 19.36
C VAL A 303 8.60 27.05 19.29
N ARG A 304 8.16 27.39 18.07
CA ARG A 304 6.90 28.10 17.79
C ARG A 304 5.69 27.14 17.77
N PRO A 305 4.49 27.63 18.12
CA PRO A 305 3.27 26.81 18.15
C PRO A 305 2.90 26.24 16.77
N ARG A 306 2.47 24.97 16.75
CA ARG A 306 2.15 24.19 15.55
C ARG A 306 0.89 24.73 14.86
N ALA A 307 1.06 25.23 13.64
CA ALA A 307 -0.01 25.56 12.71
C ALA A 307 -0.91 24.35 12.41
N SER A 308 -2.21 24.61 12.16
CA SER A 308 -3.20 23.68 11.64
C SER A 308 -2.61 22.81 10.53
N SER A 309 -2.88 21.49 10.56
CA SER A 309 -2.38 20.54 9.58
C SER A 309 -2.58 21.08 8.15
N PRO A 310 -1.53 21.11 7.31
CA PRO A 310 -1.64 21.69 5.99
C PRO A 310 -2.68 20.93 5.18
N ILE A 311 -3.65 21.69 4.64
CA ILE A 311 -4.68 21.18 3.73
C ILE A 311 -3.99 20.35 2.64
N ARG A 312 -4.42 19.09 2.47
CA ARG A 312 -3.92 18.22 1.39
C ARG A 312 -4.34 18.85 0.07
N ARG A 313 -3.40 19.51 -0.60
CA ARG A 313 -3.58 20.01 -1.96
C ARG A 313 -3.90 18.82 -2.87
N PRO A 314 -4.87 18.94 -3.80
CA PRO A 314 -5.09 17.90 -4.79
C PRO A 314 -3.79 17.66 -5.56
N LYS A 315 -3.53 16.41 -5.92
CA LYS A 315 -2.32 16.05 -6.66
C LYS A 315 -2.40 16.69 -8.04
N ALA A 316 -1.26 17.19 -8.53
CA ALA A 316 -1.13 17.54 -9.94
C ALA A 316 -1.52 16.33 -10.81
N PRO A 317 -2.08 16.56 -12.00
CA PRO A 317 -2.54 15.46 -12.82
C PRO A 317 -1.30 14.69 -13.28
N GLY A 318 -1.32 13.38 -13.06
CA GLY A 318 -0.27 12.51 -13.58
C GLY A 318 -0.22 12.62 -15.10
N ARG A 319 0.98 12.52 -15.66
CA ARG A 319 1.16 12.38 -17.11
C ARG A 319 1.32 10.91 -17.43
N LEU A 320 0.56 10.44 -18.41
CA LEU A 320 0.79 9.15 -19.01
C LEU A 320 1.97 9.32 -19.98
N THR A 321 3.18 9.04 -19.50
CA THR A 321 4.45 9.27 -20.21
C THR A 321 4.97 8.02 -20.92
N SER A 322 4.46 6.83 -20.62
CA SER A 322 4.84 5.62 -21.33
C SER A 322 3.60 4.89 -21.85
N PHE A 323 3.68 4.42 -23.09
CA PHE A 323 2.69 3.57 -23.73
C PHE A 323 2.85 2.11 -23.28
N THR A 324 2.89 1.85 -21.97
CA THR A 324 2.64 0.49 -21.45
C THR A 324 1.29 -0.06 -21.92
N PHE A 325 0.42 0.81 -22.43
CA PHE A 325 -0.81 0.51 -23.11
C PHE A 325 -0.62 0.41 -24.63
N GLU A 326 -0.37 -0.81 -25.12
CA GLU A 326 -0.23 -1.08 -26.55
C GLU A 326 -1.37 -0.50 -27.39
N PHE A 327 -2.60 -0.48 -26.87
CA PHE A 327 -3.80 -0.02 -27.62
C PHE A 327 -3.77 1.45 -28.05
N LEU A 328 -2.93 2.28 -27.43
CA LEU A 328 -2.77 3.70 -27.77
C LEU A 328 -1.88 3.92 -29.00
N SER A 329 -1.09 2.91 -29.39
CA SER A 329 -0.29 2.97 -30.62
C SER A 329 -1.20 3.00 -31.85
N VAL A 330 -0.89 3.87 -32.82
CA VAL A 330 -1.59 3.89 -34.12
C VAL A 330 -1.40 2.60 -34.91
N TRP A 331 -0.39 1.80 -34.56
CA TRP A 331 -0.08 0.52 -35.18
C TRP A 331 -0.67 -0.68 -34.44
N ALA A 332 -1.25 -0.47 -33.25
CA ALA A 332 -1.91 -1.56 -32.54
C ALA A 332 -3.14 -2.06 -33.31
N PRO A 333 -3.46 -3.37 -33.25
CA PRO A 333 -4.59 -3.95 -33.97
C PRO A 333 -5.93 -3.25 -33.66
N ALA A 334 -6.42 -2.49 -34.63
CA ALA A 334 -7.60 -1.62 -34.54
C ALA A 334 -8.30 -1.62 -35.89
N PRO A 335 -9.28 -2.52 -36.13
CA PRO A 335 -10.00 -2.55 -37.39
C PRO A 335 -10.65 -1.19 -37.70
N VAL A 336 -10.22 -0.54 -38.76
CA VAL A 336 -10.78 0.75 -39.22
C VAL A 336 -11.39 0.55 -40.59
N ARG A 337 -12.69 0.82 -40.71
CA ARG A 337 -13.41 0.80 -41.99
C ARG A 337 -13.33 2.16 -42.66
N LEU A 338 -12.72 2.24 -43.84
CA LEU A 338 -12.61 3.45 -44.65
C LEU A 338 -13.03 3.11 -46.10
N ARG A 339 -14.04 3.81 -46.62
CA ARG A 339 -14.58 3.61 -47.99
C ARG A 339 -14.93 2.15 -48.33
N GLY A 340 -15.52 1.44 -47.37
CA GLY A 340 -15.93 0.04 -47.56
C GLY A 340 -14.82 -1.00 -47.34
N GLN A 341 -13.57 -0.57 -47.18
CA GLN A 341 -12.44 -1.45 -46.90
C GLN A 341 -12.05 -1.39 -45.42
N THR A 342 -11.66 -2.54 -44.85
CA THR A 342 -11.18 -2.64 -43.46
C THR A 342 -9.66 -2.73 -43.42
N PHE A 343 -9.04 -1.92 -42.58
CA PHE A 343 -7.60 -1.87 -42.35
C PHE A 343 -7.27 -2.35 -40.94
N ALA A 344 -6.15 -3.05 -40.77
CA ALA A 344 -5.76 -3.67 -39.50
C ALA A 344 -5.41 -2.68 -38.37
N SER A 345 -5.05 -1.44 -38.70
CA SER A 345 -4.63 -0.43 -37.73
C SER A 345 -5.01 1.00 -38.17
N VAL A 346 -4.97 1.94 -37.23
CA VAL A 346 -5.14 3.39 -37.51
C VAL A 346 -4.10 3.86 -38.52
N GLY A 347 -2.84 3.43 -38.37
CA GLY A 347 -1.74 3.79 -39.25
C GLY A 347 -1.98 3.34 -40.68
N SER A 348 -2.40 2.09 -40.88
CA SER A 348 -2.71 1.55 -42.21
C SER A 348 -3.88 2.30 -42.88
N ALA A 349 -4.96 2.57 -42.14
CA ALA A 349 -6.10 3.33 -42.66
C ALA A 349 -5.72 4.77 -43.03
N PHE A 350 -4.90 5.42 -42.21
CA PHE A 350 -4.43 6.78 -42.44
C PHE A 350 -3.57 6.88 -43.70
N LEU A 351 -2.64 5.95 -43.89
CA LEU A 351 -1.81 5.85 -45.10
C LEU A 351 -2.64 5.53 -46.35
N ALA A 352 -3.66 4.67 -46.23
CA ALA A 352 -4.54 4.33 -47.36
C ALA A 352 -5.38 5.54 -47.83
N ALA A 353 -5.72 6.44 -46.91
CA ALA A 353 -6.40 7.69 -47.23
C ALA A 353 -5.51 8.68 -47.98
N GLN A 354 -4.18 8.60 -47.81
CA GLN A 354 -3.20 9.51 -48.42
C GLN A 354 -3.11 9.39 -49.94
N THR A 355 -3.45 8.24 -50.49
CA THR A 355 -3.43 7.98 -51.94
C THR A 355 -4.84 7.81 -52.52
N LEU A 356 -4.95 7.93 -53.84
CA LEU A 356 -6.14 7.53 -54.62
C LEU A 356 -5.97 6.19 -55.33
N ASP A 357 -4.76 5.63 -55.33
CA ASP A 357 -4.45 4.35 -55.96
C ASP A 357 -5.12 3.19 -55.20
N ASP A 358 -6.05 2.50 -55.86
CA ASP A 358 -6.82 1.42 -55.26
C ASP A 358 -6.00 0.14 -55.06
N GLU A 359 -4.98 -0.12 -55.88
CA GLU A 359 -4.08 -1.26 -55.69
C GLU A 359 -3.27 -1.08 -54.40
N VAL A 360 -2.70 0.11 -54.21
CA VAL A 360 -1.97 0.45 -52.98
C VAL A 360 -2.86 0.34 -51.74
N ARG A 361 -4.12 0.79 -51.82
CA ARG A 361 -5.09 0.63 -50.72
C ARG A 361 -5.37 -0.83 -50.39
N GLN A 362 -5.55 -1.67 -51.41
CA GLN A 362 -5.70 -3.12 -51.25
C GLN A 362 -4.50 -3.77 -50.57
N GLN A 363 -3.30 -3.36 -50.96
CA GLN A 363 -2.07 -3.84 -50.33
C GLN A 363 -1.98 -3.34 -48.87
N LEU A 364 -2.25 -2.05 -48.60
CA LEU A 364 -2.23 -1.48 -47.24
C LEU A 364 -3.25 -2.14 -46.30
N ALA A 365 -4.38 -2.64 -46.80
CA ALA A 365 -5.34 -3.39 -46.00
C ALA A 365 -4.82 -4.76 -45.53
N ARG A 366 -3.87 -5.35 -46.25
CA ARG A 366 -3.29 -6.67 -45.95
C ARG A 366 -1.98 -6.58 -45.16
N VAL A 367 -1.29 -5.43 -45.21
CA VAL A 367 -0.01 -5.24 -44.52
C VAL A 367 -0.21 -5.02 -43.02
N THR A 368 0.39 -5.88 -42.21
CA THR A 368 0.38 -5.80 -40.74
C THR A 368 1.63 -5.11 -40.17
N ALA A 369 2.77 -5.20 -40.87
CA ALA A 369 4.03 -4.63 -40.41
C ALA A 369 4.11 -3.10 -40.67
N PRO A 370 4.31 -2.25 -39.64
CA PRO A 370 4.33 -0.79 -39.78
C PRO A 370 5.31 -0.26 -40.83
N GLY A 371 6.56 -0.76 -40.80
CA GLY A 371 7.59 -0.32 -41.73
C GLY A 371 7.29 -0.68 -43.19
N ALA A 372 6.60 -1.80 -43.44
CA ALA A 372 6.17 -2.17 -44.78
C ALA A 372 5.04 -1.26 -45.28
N ALA A 373 4.07 -0.93 -44.41
CA ALA A 373 2.97 -0.02 -44.75
C ALA A 373 3.49 1.38 -45.11
N VAL A 374 4.43 1.93 -44.32
CA VAL A 374 5.04 3.24 -44.60
C VAL A 374 5.81 3.22 -45.92
N ARG A 375 6.62 2.18 -46.18
CA ARG A 375 7.38 2.07 -47.45
C ARG A 375 6.45 2.00 -48.66
N LEU A 376 5.36 1.25 -48.53
CA LEU A 376 4.35 1.11 -49.57
C LEU A 376 3.67 2.47 -49.86
N ALA A 377 3.17 3.15 -48.82
CA ALA A 377 2.51 4.43 -48.97
C ALA A 377 3.42 5.54 -49.51
N ARG A 378 4.72 5.53 -49.14
CA ARG A 378 5.71 6.51 -49.64
C ARG A 378 5.94 6.42 -51.15
N ARG A 379 5.74 5.24 -51.76
CA ARG A 379 5.89 5.03 -53.21
C ARG A 379 4.64 5.38 -54.00
N ALA A 380 3.50 5.49 -53.34
CA ALA A 380 2.22 5.74 -53.98
C ALA A 380 2.04 7.23 -54.32
N PRO A 381 1.33 7.57 -55.41
CA PRO A 381 0.94 8.94 -55.69
C PRO A 381 0.11 9.51 -54.53
N GLN A 382 0.56 10.62 -53.97
CA GLN A 382 -0.19 11.33 -52.94
C GLN A 382 -1.39 12.04 -53.57
N ARG A 383 -2.53 11.99 -52.89
CA ARG A 383 -3.73 12.70 -53.33
C ARG A 383 -3.48 14.21 -53.37
N PRO A 384 -3.94 14.94 -54.41
CA PRO A 384 -3.67 16.38 -54.56
C PRO A 384 -4.14 17.24 -53.39
N ASP A 385 -5.28 16.90 -52.76
CA ASP A 385 -5.87 17.64 -51.63
C ASP A 385 -5.46 17.08 -50.26
N TRP A 386 -4.47 16.18 -50.19
CA TRP A 386 -4.12 15.48 -48.95
C TRP A 386 -3.79 16.44 -47.80
N LEU A 387 -3.04 17.52 -48.08
CA LEU A 387 -2.66 18.48 -47.04
C LEU A 387 -3.89 19.09 -46.34
N THR A 388 -4.95 19.34 -47.10
CA THR A 388 -6.23 19.88 -46.61
C THR A 388 -7.03 18.80 -45.87
N LEU A 389 -7.05 17.57 -46.37
CA LEU A 389 -7.83 16.48 -45.80
C LEU A 389 -7.19 15.78 -44.59
N ARG A 390 -5.86 15.84 -44.46
CA ARG A 390 -5.07 15.05 -43.50
C ARG A 390 -5.59 15.11 -42.07
N ASP A 391 -5.86 16.31 -41.57
CA ASP A 391 -6.26 16.51 -40.18
C ASP A 391 -7.72 16.06 -39.95
N THR A 392 -8.56 16.07 -41.00
CA THR A 392 -9.91 15.48 -40.97
C THR A 392 -9.86 13.96 -41.01
N VAL A 393 -9.06 13.39 -41.92
CA VAL A 393 -8.82 11.95 -42.01
C VAL A 393 -8.29 11.42 -40.69
N ALA A 394 -7.30 12.10 -40.07
CA ALA A 394 -6.76 11.72 -38.77
C ALA A 394 -7.85 11.58 -37.69
N ARG A 395 -8.73 12.57 -37.59
CA ARG A 395 -9.85 12.55 -36.63
C ARG A 395 -10.84 11.43 -36.93
N ASP A 396 -11.12 11.18 -38.19
CA ASP A 396 -12.07 10.14 -38.59
C ASP A 396 -11.51 8.74 -38.30
N VAL A 397 -10.28 8.44 -38.69
CA VAL A 397 -9.67 7.11 -38.42
C VAL A 397 -9.55 6.84 -36.93
N LEU A 398 -9.24 7.85 -36.11
CA LEU A 398 -9.25 7.73 -34.65
C LEU A 398 -10.67 7.47 -34.13
N ARG A 399 -11.69 8.18 -34.63
CA ARG A 399 -13.10 7.95 -34.25
C ARG A 399 -13.60 6.55 -34.61
N PHE A 400 -13.10 5.97 -35.70
CA PHE A 400 -13.41 4.58 -36.06
C PHE A 400 -12.69 3.59 -35.14
N ALA A 401 -11.41 3.82 -34.85
CA ALA A 401 -10.61 2.91 -34.03
C ALA A 401 -10.99 2.88 -32.55
N TYR A 402 -11.46 4.00 -31.99
CA TYR A 402 -11.86 4.10 -30.58
C TYR A 402 -13.38 4.04 -30.43
N ARG A 403 -13.96 2.90 -30.81
CA ARG A 403 -15.34 2.50 -30.52
C ARG A 403 -15.34 1.38 -29.48
N GLU A 404 -16.50 1.13 -28.86
CA GLU A 404 -16.72 -0.02 -27.96
C GLU A 404 -15.63 -0.12 -26.88
N ASP A 405 -15.03 -1.30 -26.67
CA ASP A 405 -13.98 -1.55 -25.66
C ASP A 405 -12.82 -0.55 -25.73
N ARG A 406 -12.36 -0.18 -26.94
CA ARG A 406 -11.27 0.80 -27.07
C ARG A 406 -11.69 2.20 -26.62
N ALA A 407 -12.95 2.59 -26.80
CA ALA A 407 -13.46 3.85 -26.27
C ALA A 407 -13.43 3.85 -24.74
N GLU A 408 -13.87 2.76 -24.12
CA GLU A 408 -13.85 2.59 -22.66
C GLU A 408 -12.43 2.63 -22.11
N ARG A 409 -11.49 1.91 -22.75
CA ARG A 409 -10.07 1.92 -22.40
C ARG A 409 -9.45 3.31 -22.52
N LEU A 410 -9.79 4.07 -23.57
CA LEU A 410 -9.31 5.44 -23.77
C LEU A 410 -9.86 6.38 -22.69
N ILE A 411 -11.15 6.28 -22.33
CA ILE A 411 -11.75 7.03 -21.21
C ILE A 411 -11.07 6.64 -19.89
N GLY A 412 -10.81 5.35 -19.67
CA GLY A 412 -10.16 4.80 -18.48
C GLY A 412 -8.74 5.32 -18.22
N THR A 413 -8.12 5.99 -19.20
CA THR A 413 -6.86 6.71 -18.98
C THR A 413 -7.00 8.00 -18.15
N LEU A 414 -8.22 8.48 -17.91
CA LEU A 414 -8.48 9.59 -16.98
C LEU A 414 -8.21 9.16 -15.52
N PRO A 415 -7.70 10.04 -14.64
CA PRO A 415 -7.47 11.47 -14.84
C PRO A 415 -6.07 11.81 -15.38
N LEU A 416 -5.34 10.86 -15.97
CA LEU A 416 -4.00 11.13 -16.49
C LEU A 416 -4.09 12.02 -17.74
N LEU A 417 -3.20 13.01 -17.81
CA LEU A 417 -2.98 13.74 -19.06
C LEU A 417 -2.20 12.83 -20.00
N LEU A 418 -2.69 12.66 -21.23
CA LEU A 418 -1.90 12.04 -22.28
C LEU A 418 -0.69 12.95 -22.52
N ALA A 419 0.51 12.42 -22.33
CA ALA A 419 1.74 13.14 -22.59
C ALA A 419 2.47 12.48 -23.75
N ASP A 420 3.19 13.31 -24.48
CA ASP A 420 4.10 12.91 -25.54
C ASP A 420 5.49 12.84 -24.89
N PRO A 421 6.12 11.66 -24.72
CA PRO A 421 7.57 11.75 -24.58
C PRO A 421 8.36 11.08 -25.68
N GLU A 422 8.07 9.86 -26.12
CA GLU A 422 9.10 9.10 -26.84
C GLU A 422 8.52 8.01 -27.75
N VAL A 423 9.23 7.79 -28.86
CA VAL A 423 9.15 6.64 -29.79
C VAL A 423 8.09 6.70 -30.89
N PHE A 424 8.15 7.63 -31.85
CA PHE A 424 7.51 7.37 -33.15
C PHE A 424 8.24 8.09 -34.29
N ASP A 425 9.23 7.45 -34.89
CA ASP A 425 9.74 7.80 -36.23
C ASP A 425 9.66 6.56 -37.13
N PRO A 426 9.21 6.66 -38.40
CA PRO A 426 8.67 7.85 -39.05
C PRO A 426 7.29 8.26 -38.54
N LEU A 427 7.17 9.53 -38.15
CA LEU A 427 5.92 10.17 -37.74
C LEU A 427 4.90 10.16 -38.89
N LEU A 428 3.77 9.49 -38.69
CA LEU A 428 2.56 9.73 -39.47
C LEU A 428 1.98 11.10 -39.09
N VAL A 429 2.44 12.14 -39.79
CA VAL A 429 2.03 13.54 -39.55
C VAL A 429 0.50 13.63 -39.57
N GLY A 430 -0.11 14.02 -38.44
CA GLY A 430 -1.56 14.14 -38.27
C GLY A 430 -2.13 13.19 -37.22
N VAL A 431 -1.77 11.90 -37.26
CA VAL A 431 -2.21 10.88 -36.28
C VAL A 431 -1.18 10.58 -35.19
N GLN A 432 0.07 11.01 -35.37
CA GLN A 432 1.15 10.92 -34.38
C GLN A 432 1.71 12.29 -33.98
N GLY A 433 2.53 12.31 -32.92
CA GLY A 433 3.11 13.52 -32.32
C GLY A 433 2.06 14.47 -31.73
N ARG A 434 2.42 15.74 -31.55
CA ARG A 434 1.55 16.77 -30.94
C ARG A 434 0.16 16.88 -31.58
N LYS A 435 0.06 16.80 -32.92
CA LYS A 435 -1.23 16.86 -33.62
C LYS A 435 -2.09 15.63 -33.34
N GLY A 436 -1.49 14.43 -33.43
CA GLY A 436 -2.17 13.17 -33.09
C GLY A 436 -2.63 13.14 -31.64
N LEU A 437 -1.76 13.56 -30.72
CA LEU A 437 -2.06 13.69 -29.30
C LEU A 437 -3.22 14.66 -29.04
N ALA A 438 -3.25 15.81 -29.72
CA ALA A 438 -4.35 16.77 -29.61
C ALA A 438 -5.68 16.18 -30.12
N ALA A 439 -5.65 15.50 -31.28
CA ALA A 439 -6.83 14.84 -31.85
C ALA A 439 -7.36 13.71 -30.94
N LEU A 440 -6.46 12.88 -30.41
CA LEU A 440 -6.81 11.79 -29.49
C LEU A 440 -7.32 12.31 -28.15
N THR A 441 -6.72 13.37 -27.62
CA THR A 441 -7.17 14.03 -26.39
C THR A 441 -8.59 14.59 -26.57
N LEU A 442 -8.84 15.27 -27.69
CA LEU A 442 -10.17 15.78 -28.03
C LEU A 442 -11.19 14.64 -28.14
N LEU A 443 -10.85 13.56 -28.86
CA LEU A 443 -11.71 12.38 -28.98
C LEU A 443 -12.01 11.74 -27.63
N ARG A 444 -11.00 11.55 -26.78
CA ARG A 444 -11.17 11.04 -25.41
C ARG A 444 -12.18 11.89 -24.64
N GLY A 445 -12.07 13.21 -24.72
CA GLY A 445 -12.99 14.11 -24.06
C GLY A 445 -14.43 14.03 -24.57
N GLN A 446 -14.61 13.89 -25.88
CA GLN A 446 -15.93 13.71 -26.50
C GLN A 446 -16.57 12.38 -26.07
N LEU A 447 -15.80 11.30 -26.09
CA LEU A 447 -16.24 9.96 -25.67
C LEU A 447 -16.64 9.97 -24.19
N ALA A 448 -15.79 10.54 -23.35
CA ALA A 448 -16.04 10.68 -21.92
C ALA A 448 -17.31 11.49 -21.64
N THR A 449 -17.51 12.60 -22.36
CA THR A 449 -18.72 13.45 -22.23
C THR A 449 -19.98 12.73 -22.67
N ARG A 450 -19.92 12.01 -23.79
CA ARG A 450 -21.04 11.20 -24.27
C ARG A 450 -21.39 10.11 -23.25
N ALA A 451 -20.39 9.39 -22.78
CA ALA A 451 -20.58 8.33 -21.79
C ALA A 451 -21.25 8.90 -20.52
N ALA A 452 -20.71 9.98 -19.95
CA ALA A 452 -21.28 10.63 -18.76
C ALA A 452 -22.74 11.09 -18.92
N ARG A 453 -23.10 11.61 -20.11
CA ARG A 453 -24.50 11.96 -20.43
C ARG A 453 -25.41 10.73 -20.47
N MET A 454 -24.92 9.62 -21.02
CA MET A 454 -25.68 8.37 -21.06
C MET A 454 -25.86 7.74 -19.67
N ALA A 455 -24.89 7.90 -18.77
CA ALA A 455 -24.97 7.38 -17.40
C ALA A 455 -25.76 8.26 -16.41
N GLY A 456 -26.09 9.50 -16.80
CA GLY A 456 -26.88 10.42 -15.97
C GLY A 456 -26.11 11.03 -14.79
N ASP A 457 -24.83 11.36 -14.96
CA ASP A 457 -23.99 11.80 -13.84
C ASP A 457 -24.27 13.20 -13.29
N ARG A 458 -24.15 13.29 -11.96
CA ARG A 458 -24.43 14.49 -11.17
C ARG A 458 -23.49 15.65 -11.47
N CYS A 459 -22.25 15.41 -11.90
CA CYS A 459 -21.30 16.50 -12.18
C CYS A 459 -21.70 17.34 -13.40
N PHE A 460 -22.23 16.74 -14.48
CA PHE A 460 -22.74 17.52 -15.62
C PHE A 460 -23.99 18.33 -15.28
N SER A 461 -24.71 17.91 -14.25
CA SER A 461 -25.91 18.57 -13.74
C SER A 461 -25.60 19.46 -12.52
N CYS A 462 -24.33 19.56 -12.12
CA CYS A 462 -23.91 20.36 -10.98
C CYS A 462 -23.77 21.82 -11.40
N VAL A 463 -24.40 22.73 -10.65
CA VAL A 463 -24.36 24.18 -10.92
C VAL A 463 -22.93 24.77 -10.86
N PHE A 464 -21.99 24.09 -10.20
CA PHE A 464 -20.60 24.52 -10.09
C PHE A 464 -19.67 23.93 -11.16
N ALA A 465 -20.18 23.04 -12.01
CA ALA A 465 -19.38 22.47 -13.09
C ALA A 465 -19.35 23.42 -14.28
N VAL A 466 -18.15 23.78 -14.73
CA VAL A 466 -17.92 24.60 -15.91
C VAL A 466 -17.11 23.82 -16.95
N PRO A 467 -17.28 24.10 -18.25
CA PRO A 467 -16.42 23.52 -19.27
C PRO A 467 -14.94 23.75 -18.96
N SER A 468 -14.12 22.69 -19.08
CA SER A 468 -12.66 22.81 -18.98
C SER A 468 -12.04 23.02 -20.35
N ILE A 469 -10.88 23.67 -20.37
CA ILE A 469 -9.99 23.72 -21.55
C ILE A 469 -9.36 22.36 -21.86
N TRP A 470 -9.41 21.41 -20.91
CA TRP A 470 -8.89 20.05 -21.07
C TRP A 470 -10.03 19.11 -21.45
N PRO A 471 -10.07 18.58 -22.69
CA PRO A 471 -11.12 17.66 -23.11
C PRO A 471 -11.22 16.46 -22.16
N GLY A 472 -12.43 16.14 -21.72
CA GLY A 472 -12.67 15.06 -20.75
C GLY A 472 -12.53 15.49 -19.29
N PHE A 473 -12.45 16.80 -19.04
CA PHE A 473 -12.55 17.37 -17.70
C PHE A 473 -13.62 18.47 -17.64
N LEU A 474 -14.16 18.69 -16.45
CA LEU A 474 -14.91 19.88 -16.06
C LEU A 474 -14.04 20.68 -15.11
N GLY A 475 -14.10 22.01 -15.20
CA GLY A 475 -13.68 22.86 -14.08
C GLY A 475 -14.74 22.80 -13.00
N CYS A 476 -14.36 22.62 -11.74
CA CYS A 476 -15.29 22.78 -10.63
C CYS A 476 -15.01 24.09 -9.91
N ALA A 477 -15.96 25.03 -10.01
CA ALA A 477 -15.92 26.35 -9.40
C ALA A 477 -16.72 26.38 -8.09
N HIS A 478 -16.57 25.36 -7.25
CA HIS A 478 -17.28 25.30 -5.98
C HIS A 478 -16.95 26.54 -5.12
N PRO A 479 -17.93 27.24 -4.53
CA PRO A 479 -17.69 28.49 -3.80
C PRO A 479 -16.77 28.34 -2.58
N GLY A 480 -16.77 27.17 -1.93
CA GLY A 480 -15.81 26.80 -0.87
C GLY A 480 -14.41 26.44 -1.39
N GLY A 481 -14.10 26.74 -2.65
CA GLY A 481 -12.80 26.55 -3.27
C GLY A 481 -12.34 25.10 -3.29
N VAL A 482 -11.04 24.90 -3.07
CA VAL A 482 -10.40 23.59 -3.24
C VAL A 482 -10.97 22.52 -2.31
N GLU A 483 -11.23 22.92 -1.07
CA GLU A 483 -11.73 22.04 -0.02
C GLU A 483 -13.11 21.49 -0.37
N ALA A 484 -14.04 22.38 -0.72
CA ALA A 484 -15.39 21.98 -1.07
C ALA A 484 -15.44 21.15 -2.35
N THR A 485 -14.60 21.46 -3.35
CA THR A 485 -14.48 20.62 -4.54
C THR A 485 -14.02 19.20 -4.21
N VAL A 486 -12.97 19.04 -3.38
CA VAL A 486 -12.50 17.70 -2.96
C VAL A 486 -13.58 16.98 -2.15
N SER A 487 -14.35 17.69 -1.32
CA SER A 487 -15.48 17.09 -0.61
C SER A 487 -16.63 16.68 -1.55
N CYS A 488 -16.87 17.46 -2.60
CA CYS A 488 -17.97 17.26 -3.54
C CYS A 488 -17.70 16.10 -4.53
N VAL A 489 -16.51 16.07 -5.15
CA VAL A 489 -16.16 15.09 -6.19
C VAL A 489 -15.12 14.05 -5.75
N GLY A 490 -14.62 14.15 -4.51
CA GLY A 490 -13.68 13.19 -3.95
C GLY A 490 -12.34 13.15 -4.70
N LYS A 491 -11.82 11.93 -4.87
CA LYS A 491 -10.53 11.65 -5.54
C LYS A 491 -10.53 11.95 -7.04
N ALA A 492 -11.69 12.24 -7.63
CA ALA A 492 -11.78 12.66 -9.02
C ALA A 492 -11.15 14.04 -9.23
N ALA A 493 -11.13 14.90 -8.21
CA ALA A 493 -10.48 16.20 -8.30
C ALA A 493 -8.96 16.08 -8.50
N VAL A 494 -8.45 16.69 -9.56
CA VAL A 494 -7.02 16.90 -9.79
C VAL A 494 -6.76 18.38 -10.03
N GLN A 495 -5.57 18.86 -9.65
CA GLN A 495 -5.18 20.23 -10.05
C GLN A 495 -4.96 20.27 -11.56
N GLY A 496 -5.38 21.33 -12.23
CA GLY A 496 -4.99 21.55 -13.63
C GLY A 496 -3.49 21.91 -13.74
N PRO A 497 -2.90 21.83 -14.94
CA PRO A 497 -1.59 22.42 -15.20
C PRO A 497 -1.56 23.90 -14.78
N LEU A 498 -0.42 24.37 -14.28
CA LEU A 498 -0.20 25.74 -13.76
C LEU A 498 -0.24 26.79 -14.89
N VAL A 499 -1.36 26.90 -15.59
CA VAL A 499 -1.64 27.98 -16.53
C VAL A 499 -2.65 28.89 -15.85
N ARG A 500 -2.12 29.90 -15.15
CA ARG A 500 -2.84 31.05 -14.54
C ARG A 500 -4.35 30.85 -14.35
N GLY A 501 -4.76 30.06 -13.37
CA GLY A 501 -6.17 29.93 -13.04
C GLY A 501 -6.43 28.87 -11.98
N ARG A 502 -7.24 29.22 -10.98
CA ARG A 502 -7.59 28.44 -9.77
C ARG A 502 -8.49 27.21 -10.07
N GLY A 503 -8.34 26.57 -11.22
CA GLY A 503 -9.22 25.49 -11.65
C GLY A 503 -8.84 24.14 -11.03
N ILE A 504 -9.76 23.55 -10.27
CA ILE A 504 -9.73 22.10 -10.04
C ILE A 504 -10.44 21.44 -11.20
N LEU A 505 -9.76 20.47 -11.80
CA LEU A 505 -10.31 19.64 -12.85
C LEU A 505 -10.97 18.42 -12.24
N VAL A 506 -12.14 18.09 -12.76
CA VAL A 506 -12.89 16.87 -12.43
C VAL A 506 -13.02 16.08 -13.73
N PRO A 507 -12.53 14.84 -13.80
CA PRO A 507 -12.67 14.02 -14.98
C PRO A 507 -14.16 13.83 -15.25
N VAL A 508 -14.52 14.05 -16.50
CA VAL A 508 -15.83 13.74 -17.06
C VAL A 508 -15.89 12.22 -17.15
N THR A 509 -16.41 11.54 -16.14
CA THR A 509 -16.62 10.09 -16.22
C THR A 509 -18.09 9.78 -16.07
N THR A 510 -18.49 8.62 -16.59
CA THR A 510 -19.73 7.94 -16.21
C THR A 510 -19.77 7.71 -14.70
N ARG A 511 -20.96 7.41 -14.12
CA ARG A 511 -21.12 6.75 -12.80
C ARG A 511 -19.95 5.79 -12.74
N GLY A 512 -19.00 6.00 -11.82
CA GLY A 512 -17.82 5.14 -11.76
C GLY A 512 -18.31 3.71 -11.93
N GLY A 513 -18.05 3.14 -13.11
CA GLY A 513 -18.77 1.93 -13.52
C GLY A 513 -18.43 0.81 -12.53
N PRO A 514 -19.03 -0.38 -12.62
CA PRO A 514 -18.55 -1.55 -11.86
C PRO A 514 -17.03 -1.81 -12.02
N LEU A 515 -16.38 -1.24 -13.03
CA LEU A 515 -14.92 -1.15 -13.17
C LEU A 515 -14.19 -0.20 -12.18
N PHE A 516 -14.93 0.44 -11.28
CA PHE A 516 -14.46 1.20 -10.11
C PHE A 516 -14.98 0.62 -8.79
N GLU A 517 -15.37 -0.66 -8.77
CA GLU A 517 -15.18 -1.46 -7.56
C GLU A 517 -13.69 -1.66 -7.33
N ARG A 518 -13.24 -1.47 -6.09
CA ARG A 518 -11.89 -1.85 -5.68
C ARG A 518 -11.80 -3.39 -5.78
N ARG A 519 -11.14 -3.92 -6.81
CA ARG A 519 -10.72 -5.33 -6.81
C ARG A 519 -9.82 -5.58 -5.60
N SER A 520 -10.27 -6.48 -4.73
CA SER A 520 -9.41 -7.31 -3.91
C SER A 520 -8.58 -8.22 -4.82
N GLU A 521 -7.27 -8.37 -4.56
CA GLU A 521 -6.46 -9.36 -5.27
C GLU A 521 -6.75 -10.74 -4.67
N GLU A 522 -7.38 -11.64 -5.40
CA GLU A 522 -7.48 -13.05 -5.03
C GLU A 522 -6.45 -13.91 -5.75
N PRO A 523 -6.07 -15.05 -5.15
CA PRO A 523 -4.92 -15.83 -5.54
C PRO A 523 -5.16 -16.60 -6.84
N ALA A 524 -4.04 -16.88 -7.51
CA ALA A 524 -3.94 -17.91 -8.51
C ALA A 524 -3.79 -19.27 -7.79
N ASP A 525 -4.86 -20.06 -7.78
CA ASP A 525 -4.74 -21.47 -8.20
C ASP A 525 -5.07 -21.48 -9.70
N GLY A 526 -4.40 -22.23 -10.55
CA GLY A 526 -3.39 -23.25 -10.33
C GLY A 526 -2.92 -23.73 -11.70
N THR A 527 -2.14 -24.82 -11.69
CA THR A 527 -1.31 -25.41 -12.78
C THR A 527 -0.01 -24.69 -13.08
#